data_AF-A0A521KVU0-F1
#
_entry.id   AF-A0A521KVU0-F1
#
_cell.length_a   1.000
_cell.length_b   1.000
_cell.length_c   1.000
_cell.angle_alpha   90.00
_cell.angle_beta   90.00
_cell.angle_gamma   90.00
#
_symmetry.space_group_name_H-M   'P 1'
#
loop_
_entity.id
_entity.type
_entity.pdbx_description
1 polymer ?
#
loop_
_entity_poly.entity_id
_entity_poly.type
_entity_poly.pdbx_seq_one_letter_code
_entity_poly.pdbx_strand_id
1 'polypeptide(L)' 'MVEDPVCHMYVPRGSAVTASVEGQTYYFCSRDCEQTFRQQRSSRQP' A
#
# COMPACT_ATOMS: atom_id res chain seq x y z
N MET A 1 -10.63 0.16 10.56
CA MET A 1 -9.17 0.17 10.28
C MET A 1 -8.97 -0.52 8.95
N VAL A 2 -7.89 -0.22 8.22
CA VAL A 2 -7.53 -0.87 6.95
C VAL A 2 -6.24 -1.66 7.15
N GLU A 3 -6.15 -2.79 6.47
CA GLU A 3 -4.97 -3.63 6.51
C GLU A 3 -3.99 -3.19 5.41
N ASP A 4 -2.73 -3.00 5.78
CA ASP A 4 -1.64 -2.77 4.83
C ASP A 4 -1.32 -4.08 4.08
N PRO A 5 -1.35 -4.12 2.74
CA PRO A 5 -1.12 -5.35 1.96
C PRO A 5 0.34 -5.82 1.94
N VAL A 6 1.28 -5.05 2.47
CA VAL A 6 2.72 -5.38 2.56
C VAL A 6 3.05 -6.03 3.89
N CYS A 7 2.64 -5.39 5.00
CA CYS A 7 3.00 -5.84 6.35
C CYS A 7 1.82 -6.44 7.13
N HIS A 8 0.61 -6.45 6.56
CA HIS A 8 -0.63 -6.90 7.21
C HIS A 8 -0.96 -6.17 8.52
N MET A 9 -0.46 -4.94 8.66
CA MET A 9 -0.73 -4.10 9.82
C MET A 9 -2.07 -3.37 9.67
N TYR A 10 -2.86 -3.34 10.74
CA TYR A 10 -4.08 -2.54 10.79
C TYR A 10 -3.78 -1.08 11.15
N VAL A 11 -4.07 -0.17 10.22
CA VAL A 11 -3.90 1.27 10.37
C VAL A 11 -5.25 1.99 10.24
N PRO A 12 -5.54 3.05 11.03
CA PRO A 12 -6.73 3.85 10.82
C PRO A 12 -6.68 4.60 9.49
N ARG A 13 -7.79 4.57 8.72
CA ARG A 13 -7.87 5.17 7.36
C ARG A 13 -7.46 6.64 7.31
N GLY A 14 -7.74 7.41 8.37
CA GLY A 14 -7.39 8.83 8.45
C GLY A 14 -5.89 9.11 8.65
N SER A 15 -5.10 8.12 9.06
CA SER A 15 -3.66 8.22 9.24
C SER A 15 -2.87 7.32 8.29
N ALA A 16 -3.57 6.51 7.48
CA ALA A 16 -2.96 5.63 6.50
C ALA A 16 -2.44 6.42 5.31
N VAL A 17 -1.29 6.00 4.77
CA VAL A 17 -0.77 6.51 3.50
C VAL A 17 -1.60 5.89 2.38
N THR A 18 -2.16 6.72 1.50
CA THR A 18 -2.94 6.24 0.36
C THR A 18 -2.16 6.41 -0.93
N ALA A 19 -2.15 5.39 -1.78
CA ALA A 19 -1.62 5.52 -3.13
C ALA A 19 -2.54 4.87 -4.15
N SER A 20 -2.63 5.52 -5.32
CA SER A 20 -3.35 4.99 -6.48
C SER A 20 -2.36 4.20 -7.33
N VAL A 21 -2.59 2.89 -7.44
CA VAL A 21 -1.76 1.96 -8.23
C VAL A 21 -2.70 1.22 -9.18
N GLU A 22 -2.45 1.32 -10.49
CA GLU A 22 -3.26 0.66 -11.53
C GLU A 22 -4.77 1.01 -11.47
N GLY A 23 -5.09 2.25 -11.09
CA GLY A 23 -6.48 2.71 -10.95
C GLY A 23 -7.17 2.26 -9.64
N GLN A 24 -6.48 1.52 -8.78
CA GLN A 24 -6.98 1.11 -7.47
C GLN A 24 -6.29 1.87 -6.34
N THR A 25 -7.07 2.40 -5.40
CA THR A 25 -6.53 3.04 -4.19
C THR A 25 -6.20 1.99 -3.13
N TYR A 26 -4.93 1.98 -2.69
CA TYR A 26 -4.42 1.15 -1.60
C TYR A 26 -4.08 2.00 -0.39
N TYR A 27 -4.09 1.37 0.78
CA TYR A 27 -3.81 1.98 2.07
C TYR A 27 -2.61 1.30 2.72
N PHE A 28 -1.69 2.09 3.26
CA PHE A 28 -0.44 1.63 3.84
C PHE A 28 -0.24 2.23 5.22
N CYS A 29 0.42 1.49 6.10
CA CYS A 29 0.79 1.95 7.44
C CYS A 29 1.88 3.03 7.38
N SER A 30 2.69 3.03 6.32
CA SER A 30 3.83 3.93 6.13
C SER A 30 4.18 4.12 4.65
N ARG A 31 4.96 5.16 4.35
CA ARG A 31 5.51 5.39 3.00
C ARG A 31 6.44 4.27 2.53
N ASP A 32 7.10 3.60 3.46
CA ASP A 32 8.03 2.50 3.14
C ASP A 32 7.27 1.28 2.57
N CYS A 33 6.12 0.96 3.19
CA CYS A 33 5.20 -0.07 2.67
C CYS A 33 4.60 0.34 1.32
N GLU A 34 4.19 1.61 1.16
CA GLU A 34 3.72 2.11 -0.14
C GLU A 34 4.78 1.92 -1.24
N GLN A 35 6.03 2.33 -0.99
CA GLN A 35 7.12 2.22 -1.95
C GLN A 35 7.47 0.76 -2.25
N THR A 36 7.48 -0.10 -1.23
CA THR A 36 7.68 -1.54 -1.38
C THR A 36 6.58 -2.17 -2.23
N PHE A 37 5.32 -1.81 -1.99
CA PHE A 37 4.18 -2.28 -2.79
C PHE A 37 4.28 -1.84 -4.25
N ARG A 38 4.62 -0.57 -4.50
CA ARG A 38 4.83 -0.05 -5.86
C ARG A 38 5.94 -0.79 -6.59
N GLN A 39 7.07 -1.05 -5.93
CA GLN A 39 8.18 -1.82 -6.49
C GLN A 39 7.77 -3.26 -6.81
N GLN A 40 7.11 -3.95 -5.88
CA GLN A 40 6.62 -5.32 -6.11
C GLN A 40 5.63 -5.41 -7.27
N ARG A 41 4.74 -4.42 -7.43
CA ARG A 41 3.81 -4.33 -8.57
C ARG A 41 4.53 -4.06 -9.89
N SER A 42 5.54 -3.19 -9.90
CA SER A 42 6.33 -2.90 -11.10
C SER A 42 7.19 -4.09 -11.55
N SER A 43 7.64 -4.93 -10.62
CA SER A 43 8.50 -6.10 -10.90
C SER A 43 7.71 -7.37 -11.25
N ARG A 44 6.38 -7.33 -11.12
CA ARG A 44 5.48 -8.45 -11.35
C ARG A 44 4.47 -8.10 -12.45
N GLN A 45 5.00 -7.68 -13.59
CA GLN A 45 4.29 -7.70 -14.86
C GLN A 45 5.01 -8.73 -15.74
N PRO A 46 4.32 -9.78 -16.25
CA PRO A 46 4.92 -10.80 -17.10
C PRO A 46 5.44 -10.23 -18.44
#